data_AF-A0A4V2WNM9-F1
#
_entry.id   AF-A0A4V2WNM9-F1
#
_cell.length_a   1.000
_cell.length_b   1.000
_cell.length_c   1.000
_cell.angle_alpha   90.00
_cell.angle_beta   90.00
_cell.angle_gamma   90.00
#
_symmetry.space_group_name_H-M   'P 1'
#
loop_
_entity.id
_entity.type
_entity.pdbx_description
1 polymer ?
#
loop_
_entity_poly.entity_id
_entity_poly.type
_entity_poly.pdbx_seq_one_letter_code
_entity_poly.pdbx_strand_id
1 'polypeptide(L)'
;MSRINSEAEYLEALDRMVKGAEMIEHPLASEEQRKQYRRVYDAIEAEVLDWQRRQLNREQVTVESPQVEQQPDVPVEEAKPTVKLSAWLDDDE
;
A
#
# COMPACT_ATOMS: atom_id res chain seq x y z
N MET A 1 14.14 13.37 10.33
CA MET A 1 13.09 13.85 9.42
C MET A 1 11.74 13.52 10.05
N SER A 2 10.74 14.36 9.82
CA SER A 2 9.41 14.19 10.41
C SER A 2 8.66 13.11 9.63
N ARG A 3 8.16 12.09 10.34
CA ARG A 3 7.36 11.03 9.71
C ARG A 3 6.15 11.63 9.01
N ILE A 4 5.88 11.14 7.80
CA ILE A 4 4.64 11.42 7.06
C ILE A 4 3.47 10.83 7.87
N ASN A 5 2.46 11.64 8.17
CA ASN A 5 1.24 11.21 8.88
C ASN A 5 -0.04 11.47 8.08
N SER A 6 0.03 12.35 7.08
CA SER A 6 -1.13 12.75 6.26
C SER A 6 -0.86 12.55 4.77
N GLU A 7 -1.93 12.39 3.98
CA GLU A 7 -1.83 12.28 2.52
C GLU A 7 -1.24 13.56 1.88
N ALA A 8 -1.55 14.74 2.41
CA ALA A 8 -0.96 15.99 1.96
C ALA A 8 0.57 16.02 2.13
N GLU A 9 1.09 15.49 3.25
CA GLU A 9 2.53 15.37 3.51
C GLU A 9 3.18 14.33 2.60
N TYR A 10 2.45 13.27 2.24
CA TYR A 10 2.88 12.26 1.27
C TYR A 10 3.04 12.86 -0.13
N LEU A 11 2.06 13.64 -0.59
CA LEU A 11 2.13 14.34 -1.87
C LEU A 11 3.27 15.38 -1.90
N GLU A 12 3.47 16.11 -0.80
CA GLU A 12 4.59 17.04 -0.67
C GLU A 12 5.95 16.33 -0.68
N ALA A 13 6.04 15.14 -0.05
CA ALA A 13 7.24 14.32 -0.09
C ALA A 13 7.55 13.84 -1.51
N LEU A 14 6.53 13.41 -2.28
CA LEU A 14 6.69 13.04 -3.68
C LEU A 14 7.15 14.23 -4.55
N ASP A 15 6.58 15.43 -4.36
CA ASP A 15 7.02 16.63 -5.08
C ASP A 15 8.49 16.98 -4.79
N ARG A 16 8.92 16.87 -3.52
CA ARG A 16 10.33 17.04 -3.13
C ARG A 16 11.24 15.99 -3.75
N MET A 17 10.76 14.75 -3.88
CA MET A 17 11.50 13.64 -4.48
C MET A 17 11.72 13.88 -5.97
N VAL A 18 10.69 14.34 -6.70
CA VAL A 18 10.78 14.72 -8.12
C VAL A 18 11.77 15.87 -8.30
N LYS A 19 11.64 16.95 -7.51
CA LYS A 19 12.59 18.08 -7.56
C LYS A 19 14.02 17.65 -7.24
N GLY A 20 14.19 16.72 -6.29
CA GLY A 20 15.48 16.13 -5.95
C GLY A 20 16.09 15.36 -7.13
N ALA A 21 15.28 14.57 -7.84
CA ALA A 21 15.72 13.86 -9.04
C ALA A 21 16.14 14.82 -10.17
N GLU A 22 15.35 15.87 -10.42
CA GLU A 22 15.70 16.91 -11.40
C GLU A 22 17.04 17.59 -11.07
N MET A 23 17.30 17.86 -9.79
CA MET A 23 18.58 18.44 -9.35
C MET A 23 19.76 17.48 -9.51
N ILE A 24 19.55 16.16 -9.35
CA ILE A 24 20.58 15.14 -9.56
C ILE A 24 20.96 15.06 -11.04
N GLU A 25 19.97 15.06 -11.93
CA GLU A 25 20.17 14.96 -13.38
C GLU A 25 20.66 16.27 -14.01
N HIS A 26 20.57 17.38 -13.28
CA HIS A 26 20.97 18.68 -13.79
C HIS A 26 22.45 18.67 -14.29
N PRO A 27 22.72 19.17 -15.51
CA PRO A 27 24.04 19.07 -16.13
C PRO A 27 25.10 19.93 -15.43
N LEU A 28 24.69 20.96 -14.68
CA LEU A 28 25.58 21.82 -13.90
C LEU A 28 25.80 21.34 -12.45
N ALA A 29 25.17 20.23 -12.03
CA ALA A 29 25.35 19.70 -10.69
C ALA A 29 26.72 19.02 -10.56
N SER A 30 27.52 19.47 -9.59
CA SER A 30 28.80 18.82 -9.25
C SER A 30 28.58 17.42 -8.68
N GLU A 31 29.58 16.55 -8.79
CA GLU A 31 29.51 15.18 -8.25
C GLU A 31 29.17 15.15 -6.75
N GLU A 32 29.74 16.08 -5.98
CA GLU A 32 29.47 16.21 -4.55
C GLU A 32 28.03 16.64 -4.26
N GLN A 33 27.48 17.56 -5.06
CA GLN A 33 26.09 17.98 -4.98
C GLN A 33 25.14 16.83 -5.34
N ARG A 34 25.42 16.10 -6.42
CA ARG A 34 24.66 14.90 -6.80
C ARG A 34 24.64 13.86 -5.68
N LYS A 35 25.76 13.65 -5.01
CA LYS A 35 25.85 12.73 -3.85
C LYS A 35 25.01 13.22 -2.68
N GLN A 36 24.99 14.53 -2.43
CA GLN A 36 24.15 15.11 -1.38
C GLN A 36 22.66 15.01 -1.72
N TYR A 37 22.25 15.36 -2.95
CA TYR A 37 20.87 15.23 -3.41
C TYR A 37 20.40 13.78 -3.40
N ARG A 38 21.26 12.83 -3.78
CA ARG A 38 20.95 11.39 -3.71
C ARG A 38 20.67 10.95 -2.28
N ARG A 39 21.47 11.37 -1.30
CA ARG A 39 21.19 11.06 0.13
C ARG A 39 19.85 11.61 0.60
N VAL A 40 19.50 12.81 0.16
CA VAL A 40 18.20 13.42 0.50
C VAL A 40 17.07 12.65 -0.18
N TYR A 41 17.24 12.27 -1.44
CA TYR A 41 16.30 11.45 -2.19
C TYR A 41 16.06 10.09 -1.52
N ASP A 42 17.14 9.36 -1.19
CA ASP A 42 17.08 8.06 -0.49
C ASP A 42 16.33 8.18 0.85
N ALA A 43 16.54 9.28 1.59
CA ALA A 43 15.87 9.51 2.85
C ALA A 43 14.35 9.74 2.68
N ILE A 44 13.96 10.51 1.67
CA ILE A 44 12.54 10.76 1.35
C ILE A 44 11.87 9.48 0.83
N GLU A 45 12.55 8.71 -0.02
CA GLU A 45 12.07 7.41 -0.52
C GLU A 45 11.73 6.45 0.62
N ALA A 46 12.63 6.34 1.60
CA ALA A 46 12.40 5.50 2.76
C ALA A 46 11.16 5.92 3.56
N GLU A 47 10.89 7.22 3.70
CA GLU A 47 9.71 7.72 4.41
C GLU A 47 8.40 7.48 3.63
N VAL A 48 8.44 7.64 2.31
CA VAL A 48 7.32 7.37 1.39
C VAL A 48 6.95 5.89 1.44
N LEU A 49 7.95 5.00 1.35
CA LEU A 49 7.75 3.54 1.42
C LEU A 49 7.25 3.10 2.79
N ASP A 50 7.77 3.68 3.88
CA ASP A 50 7.29 3.41 5.24
C ASP A 50 5.83 3.84 5.42
N TRP A 51 5.44 5.03 4.92
CA TRP A 51 4.07 5.48 4.96
C TRP A 51 3.14 4.58 4.13
N GLN A 52 3.55 4.20 2.92
CA GLN A 52 2.78 3.30 2.07
C GLN A 52 2.57 1.93 2.72
N ARG A 53 3.61 1.38 3.36
CA ARG A 53 3.52 0.13 4.13
C ARG A 53 2.58 0.28 5.33
N ARG A 54 2.59 1.43 6.02
CA ARG A 54 1.67 1.72 7.13
C ARG A 54 0.22 1.84 6.64
N GLN A 55 -0.04 2.49 5.50
CA GLN A 55 -1.39 2.56 4.92
C GLN A 55 -1.90 1.17 4.54
N LEU A 56 -1.08 0.37 3.85
CA LEU A 56 -1.44 -1.00 3.47
C LEU A 56 -1.78 -1.87 4.69
N ASN A 57 -1.02 -1.75 5.77
CA ASN A 57 -1.27 -2.49 7.00
C ASN A 57 -2.53 -1.96 7.74
N ARG A 58 -2.79 -0.65 7.70
CA ARG A 58 -3.98 -0.03 8.27
C ARG A 58 -5.26 -0.47 7.55
N GLU A 59 -5.22 -0.59 6.23
CA GLU A 59 -6.34 -1.12 5.43
C GLU A 59 -6.60 -2.59 5.76
N GLN A 60 -5.56 -3.40 5.97
CA GLN A 60 -5.72 -4.81 6.39
C GLN A 60 -6.36 -4.95 7.77
N VAL A 61 -6.06 -4.06 8.72
CA VAL A 61 -6.67 -4.06 10.06
C VAL A 61 -8.14 -3.59 10.03
N THR A 62 -8.58 -2.90 8.98
CA THR A 62 -9.96 -2.36 8.90
C THR A 62 -10.99 -3.38 8.39
N VAL A 63 -10.56 -4.51 7.81
CA VAL A 63 -11.48 -5.55 7.31
C VAL A 63 -11.95 -6.50 8.44
N GLU A 64 -11.32 -6.45 9.61
CA GLU A 64 -11.68 -7.28 10.76
C GLU A 64 -12.26 -6.44 11.90
N SER A 65 -13.50 -5.97 11.76
CA SER A 65 -14.54 -6.05 12.82
C SER A 65 -15.77 -5.20 12.50
N PRO A 66 -16.94 -5.84 12.46
CA PRO A 66 -18.02 -5.41 13.33
C PRO A 66 -18.26 -6.48 14.41
N GLN A 67 -18.25 -6.02 15.67
CA GLN A 67 -18.52 -6.77 16.90
C GLN A 67 -19.82 -7.62 16.85
N VAL A 68 -19.74 -8.90 17.27
CA VAL A 68 -20.85 -9.62 17.93
C VAL A 68 -20.31 -10.52 19.04
N GLU A 69 -20.75 -10.20 20.27
CA GLU A 69 -20.92 -10.98 21.51
C GLU A 69 -20.37 -12.42 21.70
N GLN A 70 -19.70 -12.60 22.86
CA GLN A 70 -19.80 -13.68 23.86
C GLN A 70 -19.54 -15.18 23.46
N GLN A 71 -18.59 -15.81 24.19
CA GLN A 71 -18.09 -17.21 24.22
C GLN A 71 -19.14 -18.35 24.28
N PRO A 72 -18.81 -19.68 24.27
CA PRO A 72 -17.73 -20.50 23.65
C PRO A 72 -18.24 -21.80 22.92
N ASP A 73 -17.32 -22.55 22.28
CA ASP A 73 -17.35 -24.02 22.00
C ASP A 73 -18.41 -24.62 21.02
N VAL A 74 -18.06 -24.84 19.75
CA VAL A 74 -18.39 -26.09 18.99
C VAL A 74 -17.49 -26.24 17.72
N PRO A 75 -16.96 -27.45 17.41
CA PRO A 75 -16.05 -27.67 16.28
C PRO A 75 -16.74 -28.28 15.02
N VAL A 76 -16.13 -27.99 13.85
CA VAL A 76 -16.14 -28.76 12.58
C VAL A 76 -17.37 -28.71 11.65
N GLU A 77 -17.06 -28.67 10.33
CA GLU A 77 -17.91 -28.91 9.13
C GLU A 77 -18.89 -27.77 8.74
N GLU A 78 -19.09 -27.38 7.48
CA GLU A 78 -19.36 -28.21 6.30
C GLU A 78 -19.29 -27.39 4.99
N ALA A 79 -19.38 -28.10 3.87
CA ALA A 79 -18.93 -27.74 2.53
C ALA A 79 -19.64 -26.57 1.81
N LYS A 80 -18.87 -25.84 0.99
CA LYS A 80 -19.39 -24.93 -0.05
C LYS A 80 -20.17 -25.74 -1.11
N PRO A 81 -21.41 -25.39 -1.47
CA PRO A 81 -22.08 -26.04 -2.59
C PRO A 81 -21.46 -25.53 -3.90
N THR A 82 -20.71 -26.40 -4.57
CA THR A 82 -20.27 -26.20 -5.97
C THR A 82 -21.49 -26.27 -6.88
N VAL A 83 -21.92 -25.14 -7.41
CA VAL A 83 -23.00 -25.05 -8.40
C VAL A 83 -22.53 -25.68 -9.71
N LYS A 84 -23.12 -26.82 -10.10
CA LYS A 84 -22.86 -27.47 -11.39
C LYS A 84 -23.68 -26.78 -12.49
N LEU A 85 -23.01 -26.00 -13.34
CA LEU A 85 -23.57 -25.31 -14.51
C LEU A 85 -23.97 -26.23 -15.68
N SER A 86 -24.04 -27.55 -15.49
CA SER A 86 -24.28 -28.52 -16.55
C SER A 86 -25.75 -28.96 -16.68
N ALA A 87 -26.66 -28.40 -15.89
CA ALA A 87 -28.07 -28.80 -15.84
C ALA A 87 -29.03 -27.87 -16.61
N TRP A 88 -28.52 -27.06 -17.55
CA TRP A 88 -29.32 -26.08 -18.29
C TRP A 88 -29.22 -26.23 -19.82
N LEU A 89 -28.79 -27.40 -20.30
CA LEU A 89 -28.60 -27.65 -21.73
C LEU A 89 -29.15 -29.03 -22.13
N ASP A 90 -30.34 -29.36 -21.65
CA ASP A 90 -31.12 -30.50 -22.12
C ASP A 90 -32.60 -30.18 -21.92
N ASP A 91 -33.13 -29.26 -22.76
CA ASP A 91 -34.54 -29.20 -23.17
C ASP A 91 -34.70 -28.07 -24.21
N ASP A 92 -34.80 -28.43 -25.50
CA ASP A 92 -35.89 -28.01 -26.40
C ASP A 92 -35.57 -28.46 -27.85
N GLU A 93 -36.37 -29.45 -28.28
CA GLU A 93 -36.87 -29.78 -29.64
C GLU A 93 -35.96 -29.88 -30.88
#